data_AF-A0AAV5YLG3-F1
#
_entry.id   AF-A0AAV5YLG3-F1
#
_cell.length_a   1.000
_cell.length_b   1.000
_cell.length_c   1.000
_cell.angle_alpha   90.00
_cell.angle_beta   90.00
_cell.angle_gamma   90.00
#
_symmetry.space_group_name_H-M   'P 1'
#
loop_
_entity.id
_entity.type
_entity.pdbx_description
1 polymer ?
#
loop_
_entity_poly.entity_id
_entity_poly.type
_entity_poly.pdbx_seq_one_letter_code
_entity_poly.pdbx_strand_id
1 'polypeptide(L)' 'SGANVFFNVTIPKFAVQAIKKAHDIGWKPAHFLNNVSSSLATVLKPAGLDASKGLITALYMK' A
#
# COMPACT_ATOMS: atom_id res chain seq x y z
N SER A 1 7.97 -15.29 9.38
CA SER A 1 6.95 -16.02 8.60
C SER A 1 7.40 -16.37 7.18
N GLY A 2 8.40 -15.70 6.58
CA GLY A 2 8.80 -15.99 5.18
C GLY A 2 7.75 -15.53 4.16
N ALA A 3 6.82 -14.66 4.55
CA ALA A 3 5.73 -14.20 3.69
C ALA A 3 6.25 -13.32 2.55
N ASN A 4 5.80 -13.65 1.33
CA ASN A 4 6.09 -12.94 0.09
C ASN A 4 4.88 -12.13 -0.43
N VAL A 5 3.74 -12.19 0.25
CA VAL A 5 2.51 -11.46 -0.09
C VAL A 5 2.06 -10.62 1.10
N PHE A 6 1.66 -9.39 0.84
CA PHE A 6 1.01 -8.50 1.80
C PHE A 6 -0.33 -8.01 1.24
N PHE A 7 -1.43 -8.57 1.73
CA PHE A 7 -2.78 -8.13 1.38
C PHE A 7 -3.27 -7.08 2.37
N ASN A 8 -3.07 -5.80 2.05
CA ASN A 8 -3.36 -4.67 2.93
C ASN A 8 -4.79 -4.16 2.74
N VAL A 9 -5.72 -4.70 3.53
CA VAL A 9 -7.12 -4.27 3.58
C VAL A 9 -7.34 -3.38 4.79
N THR A 10 -7.07 -2.09 4.62
CA THR A 10 -7.18 -1.11 5.70
C THR A 10 -7.81 0.19 5.20
N ILE A 11 -8.12 1.09 6.14
CA ILE A 11 -8.55 2.46 5.82
C ILE A 11 -7.32 3.36 5.57
N PRO A 12 -7.49 4.54 4.91
CA PRO A 12 -6.38 5.35 4.40
C PRO A 12 -5.23 5.60 5.38
N LYS A 13 -5.53 5.98 6.64
CA LYS A 13 -4.49 6.26 7.65
C LYS A 13 -3.59 5.05 7.91
N PHE A 14 -4.16 3.87 8.02
CA PHE A 14 -3.40 2.64 8.28
C PHE A 14 -2.71 2.14 7.03
N ALA A 15 -3.29 2.34 5.85
CA ALA A 15 -2.63 2.05 4.58
C ALA A 15 -1.33 2.85 4.45
N VAL A 16 -1.36 4.15 4.76
CA VAL A 16 -0.17 5.01 4.78
C VAL A 16 0.90 4.44 5.71
N GLN A 17 0.53 4.10 6.94
CA GLN A 17 1.47 3.55 7.92
C GLN A 17 2.06 2.21 7.48
N ALA A 18 1.23 1.33 6.92
CA ALA A 18 1.64 0.01 6.47
C ALA A 18 2.60 0.06 5.27
N ILE A 19 2.31 0.91 4.28
CA ILE A 19 3.17 1.10 3.10
C ILE A 19 4.53 1.64 3.52
N LYS A 20 4.55 2.70 4.35
CA LYS A 20 5.80 3.28 4.88
C LYS A 20 6.60 2.22 5.63
N LYS A 21 5.95 1.52 6.56
CA LYS A 21 6.67 0.56 7.40
C LYS A 21 7.25 -0.60 6.59
N ALA A 22 6.53 -1.10 5.58
CA ALA A 22 7.03 -2.16 4.71
C ALA A 22 8.28 -1.71 3.93
N HIS A 23 8.27 -0.49 3.37
CA HIS A 23 9.43 0.08 2.68
C HIS A 23 10.60 0.36 3.62
N ASP A 24 10.35 1.00 4.78
CA ASP A 24 11.37 1.38 5.76
C ASP A 24 12.17 0.17 6.29
N ILE A 25 11.52 -0.99 6.42
CA ILE A 25 12.18 -2.24 6.86
C ILE A 25 12.76 -3.05 5.70
N GLY A 26 12.68 -2.55 4.47
CA GLY A 26 13.15 -3.24 3.27
C GLY A 26 12.33 -4.48 2.90
N TRP A 27 11.11 -4.64 3.44
CA TRP A 27 10.25 -5.76 3.10
C TRP A 27 9.53 -5.45 1.78
N LYS A 28 9.83 -6.25 0.74
CA LYS A 28 9.34 -6.06 -0.63
C LYS A 28 8.43 -7.22 -1.09
N PRO A 29 7.30 -7.49 -0.42
CA PRO A 29 6.35 -8.50 -0.85
C PRO A 29 5.56 -8.02 -2.09
N ALA A 30 4.83 -8.93 -2.73
CA ALA A 30 3.71 -8.53 -3.58
C ALA A 30 2.66 -7.85 -2.70
N HIS A 31 2.55 -6.53 -2.80
CA HIS A 31 1.74 -5.71 -1.91
C HIS A 31 0.45 -5.28 -2.61
N PHE A 32 -0.66 -5.86 -2.17
CA PHE A 32 -2.00 -5.56 -2.65
C PHE A 32 -2.69 -4.56 -1.72
N LEU A 33 -3.40 -3.59 -2.30
CA LEU A 33 -4.11 -2.53 -1.58
C LEU A 33 -5.58 -2.50 -1.99
N ASN A 34 -6.49 -2.45 -1.02
CA ASN A 34 -7.92 -2.35 -1.28
C ASN A 34 -8.33 -1.02 -1.93
N ASN A 35 -9.47 -1.01 -2.63
CA ASN A 35 -9.97 0.15 -3.36
C ASN A 35 -10.16 1.40 -2.49
N VAL A 36 -10.63 1.25 -1.25
CA VAL A 36 -10.87 2.36 -0.32
C VAL A 36 -9.58 3.14 0.00
N SER A 37 -8.42 2.53 -0.21
CA SER A 37 -7.11 3.14 0.04
C SER A 37 -6.30 3.42 -1.24
N SER A 38 -6.90 3.36 -2.43
CA SER A 38 -6.18 3.54 -3.71
C SER A 38 -5.86 4.99 -4.07
N SER A 39 -6.27 5.95 -3.24
CA SER A 39 -6.15 7.39 -3.52
C SER A 39 -4.69 7.87 -3.59
N LEU A 40 -4.34 8.48 -4.72
CA LEU A 40 -3.04 9.13 -4.89
C LEU A 40 -2.81 10.26 -3.88
N ALA A 41 -3.84 11.10 -3.65
CA ALA A 41 -3.71 12.31 -2.84
C ALA A 41 -3.65 12.01 -1.34
N THR A 42 -4.47 11.07 -0.86
CA THR A 42 -4.67 10.83 0.57
C THR A 42 -3.95 9.58 1.10
N VAL A 43 -3.43 8.71 0.21
CA VAL A 43 -2.69 7.51 0.61
C VAL A 43 -1.28 7.46 0.01
N LEU A 44 -1.16 7.42 -1.32
CA LEU A 44 0.15 7.13 -1.95
C LEU A 44 1.16 8.28 -1.77
N LYS A 45 0.74 9.55 -1.91
CA LYS A 45 1.60 10.71 -1.64
C LYS A 45 2.05 10.74 -0.16
N PRO A 46 1.15 10.65 0.85
CA PRO A 46 1.56 10.59 2.26
C PRO A 46 2.42 9.37 2.64
N ALA A 47 2.20 8.23 1.98
CA ALA A 47 3.02 7.03 2.16
C ALA A 47 4.43 7.18 1.56
N GLY A 48 4.61 8.13 0.64
CA GLY A 48 5.81 8.28 -0.17
C GLY A 48 5.63 7.55 -1.50
N LEU A 49 5.85 8.28 -2.59
CA LEU A 49 5.67 7.73 -3.94
C LEU A 49 6.66 6.62 -4.24
N ASP A 50 7.88 6.68 -3.69
CA ASP A 50 8.86 5.60 -3.84
C ASP A 50 8.43 4.32 -3.12
N ALA A 51 7.97 4.44 -1.87
CA ALA A 51 7.40 3.34 -1.10
C ALA A 51 6.13 2.75 -1.74
N SER A 52 5.47 3.51 -2.60
CA SER A 52 4.25 3.12 -3.28
C SER A 52 4.47 2.45 -4.65
N LYS A 53 5.71 2.38 -5.16
CA LYS A 53 5.99 1.77 -6.47
C LYS A 53 5.74 0.27 -6.43
N GLY A 54 5.04 -0.24 -7.45
CA GLY A 54 4.74 -1.66 -7.60
C GLY A 54 3.56 -2.17 -6.76
N LEU A 55 2.89 -1.29 -6.00
CA LEU A 55 1.63 -1.63 -5.35
C LEU A 55 0.57 -2.02 -6.39
N ILE A 56 -0.16 -3.08 -6.10
CA ILE A 56 -1.30 -3.53 -6.91
C ILE A 56 -2.57 -3.13 -6.17
N THR A 57 -3.49 -2.41 -6.82
CA THR A 57 -4.73 -1.99 -6.17
C THR A 57 -5.95 -2.25 -7.06
N ALA A 58 -7.08 -2.56 -6.42
CA ALA A 58 -8.35 -2.64 -7.10
C ALA A 58 -8.90 -1.23 -7.34
N LEU A 59 -9.18 -0.88 -8.59
CA LEU A 59 -9.86 0.35 -8.96
C LEU A 59 -11.31 0.02 -9.34
N TYR A 60 -12.25 0.57 -8.58
CA TYR A 60 -13.64 0.63 -8.99
C TYR A 60 -13.78 1.72 -10.05
N MET A 61 -14.15 1.32 -11.27
CA MET A 61 -14.48 2.19 -12.39
C MET A 61 -15.93 1.90 -12.77
N LYS A 62 -16.78 2.93 -12.77
CA LYS A 62 -18.21 2.83 -13.15
C LYS A 62 -18.39 3.12 -14.63
#